data_AF-A0A0F3KU95-F1
#
_entry.id   AF-A0A0F3KU95-F1
#
_cell.length_a   1.000
_cell.length_b   1.000
_cell.length_c   1.000
_cell.angle_alpha   90.00
_cell.angle_beta   90.00
_cell.angle_gamma   90.00
#
_symmetry.space_group_name_H-M   'P 1'
#
loop_
_entity.id
_entity.type
_entity.pdbx_description
1 polymer ?
#
loop_
_entity_poly.entity_id
_entity_poly.type
_entity_poly.pdbx_seq_one_letter_code
_entity_poly.pdbx_strand_id
1 'polypeptide(L)'
;MVDPFAVSACSDAASQEVRTRMPSANAVAVTKTDPSSAGDNRVSVSGEGTFAGVAGPSQTFTFQCTYDVKARTTSGVTVLL
;
A
#
# COMPACT_ATOMS: atom_id res chain seq x y z
N MET A 1 17.04 -0.26 10.32
CA MET A 1 16.71 -0.95 9.07
C MET A 1 15.22 -1.21 9.11
N VAL A 2 14.45 -0.66 8.16
CA VAL A 2 13.01 -0.86 8.12
C VAL A 2 12.72 -2.20 7.46
N ASP A 3 11.84 -3.02 8.05
CA ASP A 3 11.59 -4.39 7.59
C ASP A 3 11.11 -4.40 6.13
N PRO A 4 11.84 -5.04 5.18
CA PRO A 4 11.41 -5.11 3.79
C PRO A 4 10.08 -5.86 3.61
N PHE A 5 9.74 -6.73 4.57
CA PHE A 5 8.46 -7.42 4.64
C PHE A 5 7.28 -6.47 4.87
N ALA A 6 7.48 -5.37 5.61
CA ALA A 6 6.42 -4.38 5.84
C ALA A 6 6.03 -3.69 4.53
N VAL A 7 7.04 -3.32 3.73
CA VAL A 7 6.83 -2.65 2.44
C VAL A 7 6.08 -3.56 1.47
N SER A 8 6.51 -4.82 1.34
CA SER A 8 5.83 -5.76 0.43
C SER A 8 4.41 -6.07 0.87
N ALA A 9 4.19 -6.35 2.16
CA ALA A 9 2.85 -6.65 2.68
C ALA A 9 1.90 -5.46 2.54
N CYS A 10 2.37 -4.25 2.83
CA CYS A 10 1.55 -3.05 2.68
C CYS A 10 1.29 -2.70 1.21
N SER A 11 2.25 -2.89 0.32
CA SER A 11 2.07 -2.64 -1.12
C SER A 11 1.05 -3.60 -1.74
N ASP A 12 1.08 -4.88 -1.34
CA ASP A 12 0.12 -5.88 -1.78
C ASP A 12 -1.30 -5.55 -1.27
N ALA A 13 -1.43 -5.24 0.02
CA ALA A 13 -2.71 -4.86 0.61
C ALA A 13 -3.28 -3.58 0.00
N ALA A 14 -2.46 -2.56 -0.24
CA ALA A 14 -2.88 -1.34 -0.92
C ALA A 14 -3.36 -1.61 -2.35
N SER A 15 -2.62 -2.46 -3.08
CA SER A 15 -3.01 -2.84 -4.46
C SER A 15 -4.32 -3.60 -4.49
N GLN A 16 -4.56 -4.48 -3.52
CA GLN A 16 -5.81 -5.22 -3.38
C GLN A 16 -6.97 -4.30 -3.01
N GLU A 17 -6.76 -3.32 -2.13
CA GLU A 17 -7.75 -2.31 -1.78
C GLU A 17 -8.13 -1.45 -3.00
N VAL A 18 -7.14 -1.00 -3.79
CA VAL A 18 -7.39 -0.28 -5.06
C VAL A 18 -8.24 -1.13 -6.01
N ARG A 19 -7.89 -2.41 -6.21
CA ARG A 19 -8.66 -3.32 -7.07
C ARG A 19 -10.07 -3.59 -6.55
N THR A 20 -10.25 -3.61 -5.23
CA THR A 20 -11.56 -3.83 -4.60
C THR A 20 -12.47 -2.61 -4.81
N ARG A 21 -11.93 -1.40 -4.64
CA ARG A 21 -12.66 -0.15 -4.88
C ARG A 21 -12.89 0.11 -6.36
N MET A 22 -11.92 -0.27 -7.19
CA MET A 22 -11.90 0.00 -8.62
C MET A 22 -11.57 -1.29 -9.38
N PRO A 23 -12.55 -2.18 -9.59
CA PRO A 23 -12.35 -3.44 -10.30
C PRO A 23 -11.93 -3.26 -11.76
N SER A 24 -12.08 -2.04 -12.31
CA SER A 24 -11.57 -1.67 -13.64
C SER A 24 -10.07 -1.36 -13.66
N ALA A 25 -9.41 -1.21 -12.51
CA ALA A 25 -7.98 -0.94 -12.37
C ALA A 25 -7.16 -2.21 -12.70
N ASN A 26 -6.74 -2.32 -13.96
CA ASN A 26 -6.09 -3.53 -14.48
C ASN A 26 -4.58 -3.53 -14.23
N ALA A 27 -3.97 -2.34 -14.24
CA ALA A 27 -2.57 -2.13 -13.88
C ALA A 27 -2.51 -1.28 -12.61
N VAL A 28 -2.10 -1.86 -11.49
CA VAL A 28 -1.83 -1.15 -10.23
C VAL A 28 -0.35 -1.32 -9.93
N ALA A 29 0.35 -0.21 -9.72
CA ALA A 29 1.78 -0.20 -9.44
C ALA A 29 2.08 0.79 -8.33
N VAL A 30 2.69 0.30 -7.25
CA VAL A 30 3.26 1.17 -6.21
C VAL A 30 4.57 1.72 -6.74
N THR A 31 4.70 3.05 -6.82
CA THR A 31 5.86 3.74 -7.38
C THR A 31 6.81 4.24 -6.31
N LYS A 32 6.31 4.50 -5.11
CA LYS A 32 7.10 4.99 -3.99
C LYS A 32 6.54 4.48 -2.68
N THR A 33 7.47 4.13 -1.79
CA THR A 33 7.15 3.69 -0.43
C THR A 33 8.11 4.37 0.53
N ASP A 34 7.57 4.80 1.65
CA ASP A 34 8.27 5.46 2.73
C ASP A 34 7.89 4.74 4.04
N PRO A 35 8.68 3.71 4.40
CA PRO A 35 8.47 2.98 5.65
C PRO A 35 9.10 3.75 6.82
N SER A 36 8.30 3.97 7.85
CA SER A 36 8.65 4.67 9.08
C SER A 36 8.36 3.79 10.30
N SER A 37 9.22 3.83 11.32
CA SER A 37 8.95 3.14 12.58
C SER A 37 7.79 3.80 13.32
N ALA A 38 6.74 3.04 13.62
CA ALA A 38 5.52 3.52 14.29
C ALA A 38 5.45 3.14 15.78
N GLY A 39 6.56 2.69 16.37
CA GLY A 39 6.68 2.25 17.77
C GLY A 39 7.28 0.84 17.89
N ASP A 40 7.14 0.23 19.07
CA ASP A 40 7.67 -1.10 19.37
C ASP A 40 7.07 -2.18 18.45
N ASN A 41 7.88 -2.66 17.51
CA ASN A 41 7.54 -3.69 16.52
C ASN A 41 6.43 -3.29 15.54
N ARG A 42 6.20 -2.00 15.30
CA ARG A 42 5.28 -1.55 14.25
C ARG A 42 5.99 -0.70 13.23
N VAL A 43 5.68 -0.94 11.97
CA VAL A 43 6.18 -0.18 10.83
C VAL A 43 4.98 0.43 10.12
N SER A 44 4.90 1.75 10.10
CA SER A 44 3.95 2.47 9.25
C SER A 44 4.58 2.62 7.88
N VAL A 45 3.94 2.10 6.85
CA VAL A 45 4.33 2.28 5.46
C VAL A 45 3.34 3.21 4.81
N SER A 46 3.82 4.39 4.45
CA SER A 46 3.10 5.32 3.58
C SER A 46 3.69 5.26 2.19
N GLY A 47 2.90 5.48 1.16
CA GLY A 47 3.41 5.47 -0.19
C GLY A 47 2.42 6.02 -1.19
N GLU A 48 2.86 6.00 -2.43
CA GLU A 48 2.08 6.43 -3.58
C GLU A 48 2.30 5.44 -4.71
N GLY A 49 1.26 5.28 -5.50
CA GLY A 49 1.25 4.40 -6.66
C GLY A 49 0.39 4.99 -7.74
N THR A 50 0.38 4.32 -8.88
CA THR A 50 -0.51 4.65 -9.98
C THR A 50 -1.32 3.43 -10.35
N PHE A 51 -2.55 3.67 -10.77
CA PHE A 51 -3.37 2.64 -11.37
C PHE A 51 -4.00 3.14 -12.66
N ALA A 52 -4.13 2.27 -13.65
CA ALA A 52 -4.80 2.57 -14.91
C ALA A 52 -6.03 1.67 -15.09
N GLY A 53 -7.14 2.31 -15.42
CA GLY A 53 -8.36 1.63 -15.82
C GLY A 53 -8.29 1.14 -17.27
N VAL A 54 -9.13 0.18 -17.65
CA VAL A 54 -9.22 -0.36 -19.02
C VAL A 54 -9.46 0.69 -20.12
N ALA A 55 -10.05 1.84 -19.79
CA ALA A 55 -10.42 2.87 -20.76
C ALA A 55 -10.07 4.31 -20.31
N GLY A 56 -9.17 4.47 -19.33
CA GLY A 56 -8.91 5.75 -18.69
C GLY A 56 -7.43 6.08 -18.51
N PRO A 57 -7.11 7.36 -18.26
CA PRO A 57 -5.75 7.76 -17.91
C PRO A 57 -5.31 7.11 -16.58
N SER A 58 -4.01 6.92 -16.41
CA SER A 58 -3.44 6.50 -15.14
C SER A 58 -3.75 7.54 -14.06
N GLN A 59 -4.31 7.08 -12.95
CA GLN A 59 -4.57 7.87 -11.76
C GLN A 59 -3.54 7.55 -10.70
N THR A 60 -3.22 8.53 -9.87
CA THR A 60 -2.30 8.35 -8.75
C THR A 60 -3.13 8.06 -7.50
N PHE A 61 -2.67 7.13 -6.68
CA PHE A 61 -3.24 6.88 -5.37
C PHE A 61 -2.16 7.02 -4.32
N THR A 62 -2.55 7.43 -3.13
CA THR A 62 -1.71 7.35 -1.94
C THR A 62 -2.24 6.26 -1.03
N PHE A 63 -1.36 5.64 -0.28
CA PHE A 63 -1.75 4.63 0.68
C PHE A 63 -0.98 4.77 1.98
N GLN A 64 -1.61 4.29 3.04
CA GLN A 64 -1.00 4.16 4.35
C GLN A 64 -1.38 2.80 4.93
N CYS A 65 -0.43 2.14 5.56
CA CYS A 65 -0.61 0.82 6.14
C CYS A 65 0.29 0.67 7.36
N THR A 66 -0.16 -0.08 8.35
CA THR A 66 0.65 -0.43 9.52
C THR A 66 0.93 -1.92 9.51
N TYR A 67 2.21 -2.28 9.58
CA TYR A 67 2.66 -3.66 9.71
C TYR A 67 3.15 -3.92 11.13
N ASP A 68 2.61 -4.94 11.77
CA ASP A 68 3.07 -5.41 13.07
C ASP A 68 4.11 -6.53 12.86
N VAL A 69 5.36 -6.26 13.22
CA VAL A 69 6.50 -7.17 13.01
C VAL A 69 6.39 -8.41 13.89
N LYS A 70 5.81 -8.29 15.09
CA LYS A 70 5.61 -9.41 16.00
C LYS A 70 4.49 -10.33 15.53
N ALA A 71 3.33 -9.75 15.21
CA ALA A 71 2.18 -10.52 14.72
C ALA A 71 2.33 -10.97 13.26
N ARG A 72 3.24 -10.32 12.51
CA ARG A 72 3.40 -10.48 11.05
C ARG A 72 2.11 -10.23 10.28
N THR A 73 1.37 -9.22 10.70
CA THR A 73 0.08 -8.84 10.13
C THR A 73 0.07 -7.39 9.70
N THR A 74 -0.56 -7.11 8.57
CA THR A 74 -0.92 -5.76 8.13
C THR A 74 -2.25 -5.32 8.72
N SER A 75 -2.38 -4.04 9.04
CA SER A 75 -3.57 -3.44 9.66
C SER A 75 -3.67 -1.97 9.28
N GLY A 76 -4.89 -1.40 9.34
CA GLY A 76 -5.11 0.03 9.08
C GLY A 76 -4.77 0.45 7.64
N VAL A 77 -4.92 -0.47 6.67
CA VAL A 77 -4.67 -0.18 5.26
C VAL A 77 -5.71 0.83 4.78
N THR A 78 -5.24 2.00 4.37
CA THR A 78 -6.05 3.10 3.89
C THR A 78 -5.52 3.51 2.54
N VAL A 79 -6.39 3.58 1.54
CA VAL A 79 -6.07 4.06 0.20
C VAL A 79 -6.89 5.31 -0.09
N LEU A 80 -6.22 6.34 -0.60
CA LEU A 80 -6.83 7.56 -1.13
C LEU A 80 -6.55 7.64 -2.63
N LEU A 81 -7.63 7.81 -3.42
CA LEU A 81 -7.62 7.93 -4.87
C LEU A 81 -7.81 9.41 -5.26
#